data_AF-A0A7W0LL89-F1
#
_entry.id   AF-A0A7W0LL89-F1
#
_cell.length_a   1.000
_cell.length_b   1.000
_cell.length_c   1.000
_cell.angle_alpha   90.00
_cell.angle_beta   90.00
_cell.angle_gamma   90.00
#
_symmetry.space_group_name_H-M   'P 1'
#
loop_
_entity.id
_entity.type
_entity.pdbx_description
1 polymer ?
#
loop_
_entity_poly.entity_id
_entity_poly.type
_entity_poly.pdbx_seq_one_letter_code
_entity_poly.pdbx_strand_id
1 'polypeptide(L)'
;MSGCQSEGEEGPDDPFAAAKRRVLSIQPAAPRWERVARLEGRTGETDRLAISAQARRWRIRWRCAGDGITFSVTPRPAGGRRLRRGDCERAGTATWVQGGPVRLTVTTPERWSAVVEQQVDTPLREPPLRAMRAPGARLIASGRFLPVEGAGKGTASLYRLASGRLALRLGDLRTSAYSDLVVWISRGAPKTSEEIATTPRFRLAALKSTRGSQNYLLPEDIEREAVGSVVIWWTSANIGYTAAALH
;
A
#
# COMPACT_ATOMS: atom_id res chain seq x y z
N MET A 1 -11.63 10.06 -25.50
CA MET A 1 -11.13 11.34 -24.95
C MET A 1 -11.38 11.32 -23.45
N SER A 2 -10.36 11.03 -22.64
CA SER A 2 -10.46 11.10 -21.17
C SER A 2 -9.18 11.75 -20.67
N GLY A 3 -9.31 13.03 -20.33
CA GLY A 3 -8.21 13.86 -19.86
C GLY A 3 -7.74 13.37 -18.50
N CYS A 4 -6.57 12.73 -18.48
CA CYS A 4 -5.66 12.89 -17.36
C CYS A 4 -5.11 14.30 -17.45
N GLN A 5 -5.45 15.17 -16.49
CA GLN A 5 -4.58 16.21 -15.92
C GLN A 5 -5.42 17.26 -15.18
N SER A 6 -5.17 17.34 -13.87
CA SER A 6 -5.05 18.62 -13.18
C SER A 6 -4.21 18.39 -11.92
N GLU A 7 -2.96 17.94 -12.14
CA GLU A 7 -1.91 18.33 -11.19
C GLU A 7 -1.85 19.86 -11.29
N GLY A 8 -2.11 20.55 -10.18
CA GLY A 8 -2.28 21.99 -10.14
C GLY A 8 -1.14 22.72 -10.85
N GLU A 9 -1.49 23.82 -11.51
CA GLU A 9 -0.59 24.70 -12.26
C GLU A 9 0.77 24.86 -11.56
N GLU A 10 1.84 24.55 -12.29
CA GLU A 10 3.22 24.82 -11.90
C GLU A 10 3.40 26.33 -11.82
N GLY A 11 3.18 26.90 -10.64
CA GLY A 11 3.64 28.24 -10.34
C GLY A 11 5.18 28.30 -10.43
N PRO A 12 5.76 29.45 -10.81
CA PRO A 12 7.21 29.61 -10.98
C PRO A 12 8.03 29.31 -9.70
N ASP A 13 7.38 29.24 -8.53
CA ASP A 13 7.97 28.97 -7.21
C ASP A 13 7.60 27.58 -6.62
N ASP A 14 7.14 26.61 -7.42
CA ASP A 14 6.85 25.26 -6.89
C ASP A 14 8.13 24.56 -6.39
N PRO A 15 8.31 24.36 -5.07
CA PRO A 15 9.50 23.72 -4.51
C PRO A 15 9.65 22.24 -4.90
N PHE A 16 8.62 21.63 -5.51
CA PHE A 16 8.62 20.21 -5.88
C PHE A 16 8.82 19.97 -7.37
N ALA A 17 9.01 21.02 -8.19
CA ALA A 17 9.10 20.90 -9.64
C ALA A 17 10.22 19.94 -10.10
N ALA A 18 11.39 19.97 -9.44
CA ALA A 18 12.50 19.06 -9.74
C ALA A 18 12.13 17.59 -9.48
N ALA A 19 11.52 17.31 -8.33
CA ALA A 19 11.12 15.97 -7.94
C ALA A 19 10.05 15.41 -8.89
N LYS A 20 9.07 16.22 -9.28
CA LYS A 20 8.00 15.82 -10.23
C LYS A 20 8.56 15.38 -11.58
N ARG A 21 9.57 16.06 -12.11
CA ARG A 21 10.21 15.70 -13.40
C ARG A 21 10.92 14.35 -13.38
N ARG A 22 11.32 13.83 -12.21
CA ARG A 22 12.12 12.60 -12.07
C ARG A 22 11.28 11.36 -11.71
N VAL A 23 10.00 11.52 -11.40
CA VAL A 23 9.16 10.43 -10.88
C VAL A 23 8.50 9.64 -12.00
N LEU A 24 8.75 8.33 -12.02
CA LEU A 24 7.93 7.36 -12.76
C LEU A 24 6.58 7.16 -12.05
N SER A 25 5.54 6.84 -12.82
CA SER A 25 4.16 6.78 -12.32
C SER A 25 4.02 6.05 -10.97
N ILE A 26 3.47 6.76 -9.98
CA ILE A 26 3.22 6.21 -8.66
C ILE A 26 1.90 5.42 -8.72
N GLN A 27 1.97 4.11 -8.45
CA GLN A 27 0.78 3.27 -8.40
C GLN A 27 -0.16 3.71 -7.25
N PRO A 28 -1.48 3.52 -7.38
CA PRO A 28 -2.42 3.73 -6.29
C PRO A 28 -2.17 2.76 -5.13
N ALA A 29 -2.48 3.17 -3.90
CA ALA A 29 -2.47 2.22 -2.78
C ALA A 29 -3.60 1.21 -2.93
N ALA A 30 -3.26 -0.07 -2.94
CA ALA A 30 -4.25 -1.13 -2.78
C ALA A 30 -4.13 -1.70 -1.35
N PRO A 31 -5.22 -2.19 -0.73
CA PRO A 31 -5.09 -2.92 0.52
C PRO A 31 -4.12 -4.09 0.31
N ARG A 32 -3.22 -4.31 1.28
CA ARG A 32 -2.02 -5.11 1.03
C ARG A 32 -2.34 -6.59 0.91
N TRP A 33 -1.62 -7.26 0.02
CA TRP A 33 -1.61 -8.73 -0.05
C TRP A 33 -0.61 -9.28 0.98
N GLU A 34 -1.12 -9.98 1.99
CA GLU A 34 -0.34 -10.72 2.98
C GLU A 34 -0.28 -12.20 2.59
N ARG A 35 0.90 -12.82 2.64
CA ARG A 35 1.05 -14.25 2.38
C ARG A 35 0.44 -15.06 3.53
N VAL A 36 -0.48 -15.97 3.17
CA VAL A 36 -1.08 -16.95 4.07
C VAL A 36 -0.25 -18.23 4.09
N ALA A 37 0.09 -18.75 2.90
CA ALA A 37 0.80 -20.02 2.76
C ALA A 37 1.61 -20.08 1.46
N ARG A 38 2.63 -20.94 1.44
CA ARG A 38 3.27 -21.44 0.22
C ARG A 38 3.01 -22.94 0.16
N LEU A 39 2.54 -23.41 -0.98
CA LEU A 39 2.14 -24.79 -1.20
C LEU A 39 2.91 -25.34 -2.40
N GLU A 40 3.27 -26.62 -2.36
CA GLU A 40 3.94 -27.32 -3.44
C GLU A 40 3.68 -28.82 -3.34
N GLY A 41 3.47 -29.50 -4.47
CA GLY A 41 3.09 -30.92 -4.43
C GLY A 41 3.03 -31.58 -5.81
N ARG A 42 2.58 -32.85 -5.83
CA ARG A 42 2.42 -33.64 -7.07
C ARG A 42 1.00 -34.16 -7.32
N THR A 43 0.17 -34.42 -6.30
CA THR A 43 -1.24 -34.84 -6.44
C THR A 43 -1.98 -34.78 -5.08
N GLY A 44 -3.30 -34.51 -5.08
CA GLY A 44 -4.23 -34.91 -4.01
C GLY A 44 -4.11 -34.20 -2.65
N GLU A 45 -3.25 -33.20 -2.55
CA GLU A 45 -2.97 -32.52 -1.29
C GLU A 45 -4.15 -31.62 -0.89
N THR A 46 -4.54 -31.75 0.39
CA THR A 46 -5.58 -30.91 0.99
C THR A 46 -4.98 -30.13 2.12
N ASP A 47 -4.91 -28.82 1.95
CA ASP A 47 -4.41 -27.90 2.95
C ASP A 47 -5.54 -27.18 3.65
N ARG A 48 -5.34 -26.96 4.95
CA ARG A 48 -6.20 -26.08 5.75
C ARG A 48 -5.59 -24.69 5.75
N LEU A 49 -6.29 -23.73 5.16
CA LEU A 49 -5.86 -22.34 5.12
C LEU A 49 -6.71 -21.53 6.12
N ALA A 50 -6.03 -20.80 6.99
CA ALA A 50 -6.67 -19.84 7.89
C ALA A 50 -6.74 -18.47 7.20
N ILE A 51 -7.75 -18.27 6.35
CA ILE A 51 -8.03 -16.95 5.78
C ILE A 51 -8.67 -16.09 6.87
N SER A 52 -8.16 -14.87 7.05
CA SER A 52 -8.70 -13.94 8.04
C SER A 52 -10.18 -13.68 7.78
N ALA A 53 -10.99 -13.62 8.84
CA ALA A 53 -12.37 -13.15 8.75
C ALA A 53 -12.47 -11.68 8.28
N GLN A 54 -11.37 -10.92 8.39
CA GLN A 54 -11.27 -9.54 7.91
C GLN A 54 -10.74 -9.43 6.47
N ALA A 55 -10.46 -10.56 5.80
CA ALA A 55 -9.99 -10.53 4.42
C ALA A 55 -11.10 -10.03 3.50
N ARG A 56 -10.83 -8.97 2.75
CA ARG A 56 -11.75 -8.47 1.72
C ARG A 56 -11.83 -9.42 0.53
N ARG A 57 -10.68 -10.02 0.22
CA ARG A 57 -10.49 -11.07 -0.77
C ARG A 57 -9.19 -11.80 -0.49
N TRP A 58 -9.04 -12.98 -1.03
CA TRP A 58 -7.78 -13.71 -1.04
C TRP A 58 -7.59 -14.36 -2.41
N ARG A 59 -6.35 -14.69 -2.75
CA ARG A 59 -5.97 -15.23 -4.04
C ARG A 59 -4.98 -16.37 -3.90
N ILE A 60 -4.96 -17.22 -4.92
CA ILE A 60 -3.94 -18.22 -5.15
C ILE A 60 -3.26 -17.82 -6.43
N ARG A 61 -1.94 -17.69 -6.39
CA ARG A 61 -1.08 -17.56 -7.56
C ARG A 61 -0.31 -18.85 -7.73
N TRP A 62 -0.38 -19.48 -8.89
CA TRP A 62 0.27 -20.77 -9.11
C TRP A 62 1.17 -20.78 -10.34
N ARG A 63 2.04 -21.79 -10.39
CA ARG A 63 2.77 -22.24 -11.57
C ARG A 63 2.63 -23.76 -11.71
N CYS A 64 2.53 -24.24 -12.94
CA CYS A 64 2.36 -25.66 -13.28
C CYS A 64 3.21 -26.04 -14.50
N ALA A 65 3.51 -27.33 -14.64
CA ALA A 65 4.36 -27.84 -15.72
C ALA A 65 3.60 -28.42 -16.93
N GLY A 66 2.27 -28.61 -16.87
CA GLY A 66 1.50 -29.26 -17.95
C GLY A 66 -0.02 -29.35 -17.73
N ASP A 67 -0.62 -30.52 -17.93
CA ASP A 67 -2.00 -30.75 -18.47
C ASP A 67 -3.22 -30.30 -17.63
N GLY A 68 -3.03 -29.49 -16.59
CA GLY A 68 -4.12 -28.87 -15.83
C GLY A 68 -3.94 -28.93 -14.32
N ILE A 69 -4.31 -27.84 -13.66
CA ILE A 69 -4.45 -27.75 -12.20
C ILE A 69 -5.86 -27.32 -11.86
N THR A 70 -6.49 -28.03 -10.93
CA THR A 70 -7.81 -27.67 -10.40
C THR A 70 -7.69 -27.37 -8.92
N PHE A 71 -8.21 -26.20 -8.53
CA PHE A 71 -8.33 -25.81 -7.13
C PHE A 71 -9.80 -25.92 -6.71
N SER A 72 -10.06 -26.71 -5.67
CA SER A 72 -11.36 -26.82 -5.03
C SER A 72 -11.29 -26.23 -3.62
N VAL A 73 -12.18 -25.29 -3.32
CA VAL A 73 -12.24 -24.62 -2.02
C VAL A 73 -13.51 -25.05 -1.30
N THR A 74 -13.38 -25.47 -0.03
CA THR A 74 -14.50 -25.84 0.85
C THR A 74 -14.45 -25.01 2.15
N PRO A 75 -15.54 -24.35 2.58
CA PRO A 75 -16.87 -24.32 1.95
C PRO A 75 -16.85 -23.65 0.58
N ARG A 76 -17.80 -24.03 -0.27
CA ARG A 76 -17.86 -23.55 -1.65
C ARG A 76 -18.16 -22.04 -1.65
N PRO A 77 -17.33 -21.22 -2.30
CA PRO A 77 -17.52 -19.78 -2.32
C PRO A 77 -18.76 -19.38 -3.13
N ALA A 78 -19.51 -18.41 -2.62
CA ALA A 78 -20.56 -17.73 -3.38
C ALA A 78 -19.93 -17.03 -4.60
N GLY A 79 -20.44 -17.32 -5.81
CA GLY A 79 -19.95 -16.70 -7.05
C GLY A 79 -18.54 -17.08 -7.49
N GLY A 80 -17.87 -18.04 -6.84
CA GLY A 80 -16.50 -18.42 -7.17
C GLY A 80 -16.40 -19.18 -8.50
N ARG A 81 -15.54 -18.69 -9.41
CA ARG A 81 -15.21 -19.39 -10.66
C ARG A 81 -14.51 -20.72 -10.33
N ARG A 82 -15.05 -21.83 -10.80
CA ARG A 82 -14.33 -23.12 -10.81
C ARG A 82 -13.27 -23.02 -11.91
N LEU A 83 -11.99 -23.05 -11.55
CA LEU A 83 -10.92 -23.28 -12.54
C LEU A 83 -11.09 -24.72 -13.04
N ARG A 84 -11.30 -24.89 -14.35
CA ARG A 84 -11.58 -26.23 -14.92
C ARG A 84 -10.28 -26.88 -15.38
N ARG A 85 -10.30 -28.21 -15.45
CA ARG A 85 -9.22 -29.02 -16.03
C ARG A 85 -8.99 -28.57 -17.47
N GLY A 86 -7.77 -28.10 -17.78
CA GLY A 86 -7.38 -27.56 -19.10
C GLY A 86 -6.80 -26.14 -19.08
N ASP A 87 -7.03 -25.35 -18.01
CA ASP A 87 -6.66 -23.92 -17.96
C ASP A 87 -5.20 -23.65 -17.50
N CYS A 88 -4.27 -24.61 -17.62
CA CYS A 88 -2.88 -24.41 -17.18
C CYS A 88 -2.04 -23.64 -18.20
N GLU A 89 -2.16 -22.32 -18.22
CA GLU A 89 -1.32 -21.43 -19.02
C GLU A 89 0.10 -21.26 -18.40
N ARG A 90 0.71 -22.34 -17.88
CA ARG A 90 1.97 -22.37 -17.08
C ARG A 90 1.94 -21.62 -15.75
N ALA A 91 1.11 -20.59 -15.61
CA ALA A 91 0.87 -19.83 -14.38
C ALA A 91 -0.55 -19.24 -14.39
N GLY A 92 -1.08 -18.92 -13.22
CA GLY A 92 -2.39 -18.27 -13.15
C GLY A 92 -2.69 -17.67 -11.78
N THR A 93 -3.83 -16.96 -11.72
CA THR A 93 -4.36 -16.38 -10.48
C THR A 93 -5.86 -16.59 -10.40
N ALA A 94 -6.35 -16.97 -9.22
CA ALA A 94 -7.77 -17.01 -8.88
C ALA A 94 -7.98 -16.31 -7.56
N THR A 95 -9.14 -15.66 -7.44
CA THR A 95 -9.49 -14.79 -6.32
C THR A 95 -10.85 -15.17 -5.76
N TRP A 96 -11.00 -15.07 -4.45
CA TRP A 96 -12.22 -15.35 -3.69
C TRP A 96 -12.47 -14.23 -2.68
N VAL A 97 -13.72 -14.03 -2.27
CA VAL A 97 -14.13 -12.98 -1.32
C VAL A 97 -14.56 -13.50 0.05
N GLN A 98 -14.43 -14.81 0.30
CA GLN A 98 -14.79 -15.41 1.60
C GLN A 98 -13.63 -15.34 2.60
N GLY A 99 -13.95 -15.12 3.88
CA GLY A 99 -13.01 -15.28 5.00
C GLY A 99 -13.25 -16.58 5.77
N GLY A 100 -12.41 -16.84 6.77
CA GLY A 100 -12.55 -18.00 7.66
C GLY A 100 -11.74 -19.23 7.23
N PRO A 101 -11.86 -20.35 7.97
CA PRO A 101 -11.14 -21.58 7.66
C PRO A 101 -11.63 -22.16 6.34
N VAL A 102 -10.70 -22.40 5.41
CA VAL A 102 -11.01 -23.04 4.13
C VAL A 102 -10.12 -24.27 3.94
N ARG A 103 -10.69 -25.32 3.34
CA ARG A 103 -9.93 -26.45 2.81
C ARG A 103 -9.67 -26.19 1.33
N LEU A 104 -8.41 -26.22 0.94
CA LEU A 104 -8.00 -26.16 -0.46
C LEU A 104 -7.55 -27.55 -0.88
N THR A 105 -8.24 -28.12 -1.87
CA THR A 105 -7.83 -29.38 -2.49
C THR A 105 -7.29 -29.09 -3.88
N VAL A 106 -6.09 -29.60 -4.15
CA VAL A 106 -5.41 -29.40 -5.44
C VAL A 106 -5.35 -30.71 -6.21
N THR A 107 -5.89 -30.71 -7.43
CA THR A 107 -5.85 -31.85 -8.34
C THR A 107 -5.04 -31.48 -9.57
N THR A 108 -3.89 -32.13 -9.74
CA THR A 108 -3.04 -32.02 -10.94
C THR A 108 -2.21 -33.30 -11.05
N PRO A 109 -1.89 -33.79 -12.26
CA PRO A 109 -1.01 -34.94 -12.44
C PRO A 109 0.49 -34.60 -12.31
N GLU A 110 0.82 -33.30 -12.17
CA GLU A 110 2.19 -32.81 -12.28
C GLU A 110 2.65 -32.01 -11.06
N ARG A 111 3.94 -31.66 -11.04
CA ARG A 111 4.48 -30.75 -10.03
C ARG A 111 3.81 -29.37 -10.14
N TRP A 112 3.47 -28.82 -9.00
CA TRP A 112 2.91 -27.47 -8.90
C TRP A 112 3.48 -26.73 -7.71
N SER A 113 3.42 -25.40 -7.79
CA SER A 113 3.66 -24.52 -6.66
C SER A 113 2.60 -23.43 -6.64
N ALA A 114 2.18 -23.03 -5.45
CA ALA A 114 1.26 -21.92 -5.28
C ALA A 114 1.61 -21.04 -4.08
N VAL A 115 1.24 -19.77 -4.18
CA VAL A 115 1.28 -18.82 -3.08
C VAL A 115 -0.15 -18.37 -2.81
N VAL A 116 -0.59 -18.57 -1.57
CA VAL A 116 -1.87 -18.08 -1.08
C VAL A 116 -1.63 -16.74 -0.42
N GLU A 117 -2.38 -15.72 -0.83
CA GLU A 117 -2.28 -14.37 -0.28
C GLU A 117 -3.68 -13.83 0.04
N GLN A 118 -3.81 -13.05 1.10
CA GLN A 118 -5.06 -12.39 1.50
C GLN A 118 -4.91 -10.88 1.50
N GLN A 119 -5.97 -10.19 1.09
CA GLN A 119 -6.09 -8.76 1.17
C GLN A 119 -6.77 -8.38 2.49
N VAL A 120 -5.97 -7.92 3.45
CA VAL A 120 -6.40 -7.58 4.81
C VAL A 120 -5.82 -6.22 5.20
N ASP A 121 -6.50 -5.53 6.10
CA ASP A 121 -5.98 -4.31 6.73
C ASP A 121 -5.52 -4.58 8.16
N THR A 122 -4.48 -5.42 8.31
CA THR A 122 -3.80 -5.54 9.60
C THR A 122 -2.81 -4.38 9.79
N PRO A 123 -2.28 -4.14 10.99
CA PRO A 123 -1.21 -3.15 11.16
C PRO A 123 0.09 -3.58 10.49
N LEU A 124 0.61 -2.77 9.56
CA LEU A 124 1.98 -2.90 9.07
C LEU A 124 2.95 -2.49 10.18
N ARG A 125 4.01 -3.28 10.42
CA ARG A 125 5.00 -3.00 11.47
C ARG A 125 6.40 -2.92 10.89
N GLU A 126 6.68 -1.84 10.17
CA GLU A 126 8.06 -1.58 9.74
C GLU A 126 8.85 -0.95 10.90
N PRO A 127 10.01 -1.52 11.28
CA PRO A 127 10.95 -0.81 12.14
C PRO A 127 11.43 0.47 11.42
N PRO A 128 11.98 1.47 12.13
CA PRO A 128 12.67 2.58 11.48
C PRO A 128 13.72 2.06 10.48
N LEU A 129 13.98 2.80 9.41
CA LEU A 129 15.03 2.42 8.47
C LEU A 129 16.38 2.34 9.20
N ARG A 130 17.28 1.45 8.76
CA ARG A 130 18.64 1.38 9.33
C ARG A 130 19.33 2.75 9.28
N ALA A 131 19.19 3.47 8.17
CA ALA A 131 19.72 4.82 8.01
C ALA A 131 19.12 5.85 8.98
N MET A 132 17.87 5.69 9.45
CA MET A 132 17.28 6.57 10.47
C MET A 132 17.87 6.34 11.86
N ARG A 133 18.47 5.16 12.11
CA ARG A 133 19.12 4.82 13.39
C ARG A 133 20.65 4.87 13.33
N ALA A 134 21.21 5.21 12.16
CA ALA A 134 22.65 5.29 11.99
C ALA A 134 23.19 6.55 12.67
N PRO A 135 24.45 6.54 13.15
CA PRO A 135 25.12 7.76 13.61
C PRO A 135 25.01 8.88 12.57
N GLY A 136 24.73 10.10 13.03
CA GLY A 136 24.54 11.27 12.16
C GLY A 136 23.11 11.45 11.63
N ALA A 137 22.23 10.46 11.75
CA ALA A 137 20.80 10.64 11.48
C ALA A 137 20.12 11.42 12.61
N ARG A 138 19.20 12.32 12.26
CA ARG A 138 18.48 13.19 13.21
C ARG A 138 17.00 13.27 12.88
N LEU A 139 16.16 13.19 13.90
CA LEU A 139 14.77 13.63 13.81
C LEU A 139 14.77 15.16 13.72
N ILE A 140 14.23 15.72 12.64
CA ILE A 140 14.29 17.17 12.36
C ILE A 140 12.92 17.84 12.36
N ALA A 141 11.83 17.08 12.31
CA ALA A 141 10.49 17.58 12.47
C ALA A 141 9.52 16.46 12.83
N SER A 142 8.45 16.77 13.56
CA SER A 142 7.39 15.79 13.81
C SER A 142 6.01 16.43 14.00
N GLY A 143 4.98 15.60 13.85
CA GLY A 143 3.59 16.01 13.91
C GLY A 143 2.67 14.87 14.27
N ARG A 144 1.46 15.21 14.70
CA ARG A 144 0.36 14.26 14.91
C ARG A 144 -0.65 14.36 13.77
N PHE A 145 -1.16 13.22 13.33
CA PHE A 145 -2.27 13.21 12.38
C PHE A 145 -3.54 13.73 13.07
N LEU A 146 -4.14 14.74 12.45
CA LEU A 146 -5.41 15.33 12.82
C LEU A 146 -6.43 15.07 11.70
N PRO A 147 -7.72 14.95 12.03
CA PRO A 147 -8.77 14.83 11.04
C PRO A 147 -8.81 16.03 10.09
N VAL A 148 -9.10 15.76 8.82
CA VAL A 148 -9.52 16.78 7.83
C VAL A 148 -10.95 16.45 7.44
N GLU A 149 -11.18 15.65 6.38
CA GLU A 149 -12.50 15.09 6.08
C GLU A 149 -12.76 13.77 6.80
N GLY A 150 -11.73 13.15 7.37
CA GLY A 150 -11.81 11.81 7.92
C GLY A 150 -10.94 11.56 9.14
N ALA A 151 -11.20 10.44 9.81
CA ALA A 151 -10.47 10.09 11.02
C ALA A 151 -9.05 9.61 10.70
N GLY A 152 -8.07 10.22 11.36
CA GLY A 152 -6.68 9.80 11.34
C GLY A 152 -6.01 10.06 12.68
N LYS A 153 -5.18 9.14 13.13
CA LYS A 153 -4.32 9.31 14.29
C LYS A 153 -2.97 8.64 14.08
N GLY A 154 -2.00 8.98 14.92
CA GLY A 154 -0.62 8.53 14.82
C GLY A 154 0.31 9.72 14.67
N THR A 155 1.53 9.46 14.20
CA THR A 155 2.58 10.47 14.07
C THR A 155 3.18 10.47 12.67
N ALA A 156 3.65 11.63 12.24
CA ALA A 156 4.57 11.78 11.14
C ALA A 156 5.90 12.30 11.69
N SER A 157 7.02 11.71 11.28
CA SER A 157 8.36 12.05 11.75
C SER A 157 9.30 12.16 10.56
N LEU A 158 9.91 13.32 10.38
CA LEU A 158 10.85 13.58 9.30
C LEU A 158 12.28 13.50 9.85
N TYR A 159 13.11 12.69 9.21
CA TYR A 159 14.50 12.48 9.56
C TYR A 159 15.41 13.07 8.49
N ARG A 160 16.50 13.72 8.91
CA ARG A 160 17.68 13.92 8.07
C ARG A 160 18.61 12.73 8.27
N LEU A 161 18.93 12.02 7.20
CA LEU A 161 19.88 10.91 7.22
C LEU A 161 21.32 11.44 7.17
N ALA A 162 22.29 10.59 7.53
CA ALA A 162 23.71 10.94 7.45
C ALA A 162 24.17 11.31 6.03
N SER A 163 23.49 10.80 5.00
CA SER A 163 23.72 11.17 3.60
C SER A 163 23.18 12.56 3.22
N GLY A 164 22.56 13.29 4.15
CA GLY A 164 21.85 14.55 3.89
C GLY A 164 20.41 14.36 3.42
N ARG A 165 20.07 13.19 2.85
CA ARG A 165 18.72 12.86 2.36
C ARG A 165 17.67 12.89 3.46
N LEU A 166 16.42 13.14 3.07
CA LEU A 166 15.27 13.08 3.97
C LEU A 166 14.57 11.71 3.94
N ALA A 167 14.04 11.33 5.09
CA ALA A 167 13.20 10.15 5.22
C ALA A 167 12.00 10.42 6.13
N LEU A 168 10.81 10.02 5.69
CA LEU A 168 9.56 10.16 6.43
C LEU A 168 9.18 8.83 7.07
N ARG A 169 8.81 8.87 8.34
CA ARG A 169 8.18 7.76 9.06
C ARG A 169 6.77 8.14 9.47
N LEU A 170 5.80 7.30 9.14
CA LEU A 170 4.48 7.34 9.74
C LEU A 170 4.46 6.31 10.87
N GLY A 171 4.24 6.78 12.10
CA GLY A 171 4.26 5.96 13.32
C GLY A 171 2.86 5.72 13.86
N ASP A 172 2.51 4.45 14.07
CA ASP A 172 1.22 4.01 14.62
C ASP A 172 0.00 4.67 13.96
N LEU A 173 0.10 4.87 12.65
CA LEU A 173 -0.98 5.41 11.83
C LEU A 173 -2.22 4.53 12.03
N ARG A 174 -3.38 5.16 12.20
CA ARG A 174 -4.68 4.50 12.08
C ARG A 174 -5.63 5.44 11.37
N THR A 175 -6.11 5.01 10.22
CA THR A 175 -7.11 5.72 9.44
C THR A 175 -8.07 4.71 8.80
N SER A 176 -9.11 5.20 8.13
CA SER A 176 -10.12 4.37 7.48
C SER A 176 -9.51 3.55 6.35
N ALA A 177 -9.96 2.30 6.20
CA ALA A 177 -9.44 1.35 5.23
C ALA A 177 -9.96 1.61 3.80
N TYR A 178 -9.74 2.81 3.26
CA TYR A 178 -10.03 3.12 1.86
C TYR A 178 -8.93 2.58 0.95
N SER A 179 -9.30 2.22 -0.28
CA SER A 179 -8.33 2.05 -1.35
C SER A 179 -7.86 3.42 -1.84
N ASP A 180 -6.75 3.44 -2.57
CA ASP A 180 -6.27 4.60 -3.32
C ASP A 180 -5.89 5.80 -2.43
N LEU A 181 -5.48 5.51 -1.18
CA LEU A 181 -4.88 6.51 -0.31
C LEU A 181 -3.41 6.72 -0.66
N VAL A 182 -2.98 7.97 -0.74
CA VAL A 182 -1.60 8.33 -1.06
C VAL A 182 -1.02 9.24 0.00
N VAL A 183 0.30 9.17 0.17
CA VAL A 183 1.05 10.07 1.04
C VAL A 183 1.50 11.25 0.21
N TRP A 184 1.03 12.43 0.58
CA TRP A 184 1.49 13.70 0.06
C TRP A 184 2.35 14.40 1.10
N ILE A 185 3.31 15.18 0.62
CA ILE A 185 4.00 16.19 1.42
C ILE A 185 3.63 17.56 0.87
N SER A 186 3.54 18.56 1.74
CA SER A 186 3.10 19.92 1.39
C SER A 186 3.95 20.96 2.10
N ARG A 187 4.19 22.12 1.46
CA ARG A 187 5.02 23.22 1.98
C ARG A 187 4.35 24.00 3.13
N GLY A 188 3.06 23.80 3.35
CA GLY A 188 2.32 24.40 4.47
C GLY A 188 1.79 23.36 5.45
N ALA A 189 0.93 23.83 6.37
CA ALA A 189 0.13 22.99 7.26
C ALA A 189 -1.38 23.22 6.99
N PRO A 190 -1.86 22.93 5.77
CA PRO A 190 -3.25 23.15 5.39
C PRO A 190 -4.20 22.29 6.24
N LYS A 191 -5.35 22.85 6.57
CA LYS A 191 -6.35 22.26 7.47
C LYS A 191 -7.58 21.74 6.74
N THR A 192 -7.81 22.17 5.50
CA THR A 192 -8.96 21.75 4.68
C THR A 192 -8.51 21.08 3.39
N SER A 193 -9.40 20.32 2.75
CA SER A 193 -9.14 19.70 1.44
C SER A 193 -8.80 20.74 0.36
N GLU A 194 -9.47 21.89 0.38
CA GLU A 194 -9.25 22.99 -0.56
C GLU A 194 -7.88 23.64 -0.35
N GLU A 195 -7.49 23.92 0.90
CA GLU A 195 -6.16 24.44 1.23
C GLU A 195 -5.07 23.44 0.82
N ILE A 196 -5.29 22.14 1.03
CA ILE A 196 -4.36 21.09 0.58
C ILE A 196 -4.24 21.11 -0.94
N ALA A 197 -5.35 21.25 -1.66
CA ALA A 197 -5.41 21.21 -3.11
C ALA A 197 -4.81 22.45 -3.80
N THR A 198 -4.65 23.55 -3.07
CA THR A 198 -4.07 24.81 -3.59
C THR A 198 -2.64 25.05 -3.09
N THR A 199 -2.26 24.48 -1.95
CA THR A 199 -0.89 24.57 -1.44
C THR A 199 0.09 23.74 -2.29
N PRO A 200 1.32 24.24 -2.56
CA PRO A 200 2.36 23.44 -3.21
C PRO A 200 2.58 22.11 -2.49
N ARG A 201 2.59 21.03 -3.28
CA ARG A 201 2.59 19.66 -2.77
C ARG A 201 3.23 18.69 -3.74
N PHE A 202 3.61 17.54 -3.19
CA PHE A 202 4.19 16.44 -3.94
C PHE A 202 3.59 15.11 -3.49
N ARG A 203 3.14 14.30 -4.46
CA ARG A 203 2.71 12.93 -4.22
C ARG A 203 3.95 12.07 -3.99
N LEU A 204 4.22 11.74 -2.73
CA LEU A 204 5.41 10.98 -2.34
C LEU A 204 5.30 9.51 -2.73
N ALA A 205 4.20 8.86 -2.35
CA ALA A 205 4.01 7.43 -2.57
C ALA A 205 2.56 6.99 -2.33
N ALA A 206 2.23 5.77 -2.73
CA ALA A 206 1.08 5.05 -2.18
C ALA A 206 1.20 4.89 -0.65
N LEU A 207 0.07 4.99 0.05
CA LEU A 207 0.01 4.55 1.45
C LEU A 207 0.14 3.01 1.51
N LYS A 208 1.17 2.48 2.20
CA LYS A 208 1.40 1.02 2.19
C LYS A 208 0.36 0.27 3.03
N SER A 209 -0.12 0.90 4.09
CA SER A 209 -1.20 0.39 4.95
C SER A 209 -1.86 1.54 5.70
N THR A 210 -3.17 1.42 5.93
CA THR A 210 -3.96 2.37 6.74
C THR A 210 -3.74 2.20 8.24
N ARG A 211 -2.97 1.19 8.65
CA ARG A 211 -2.70 0.86 10.04
C ARG A 211 -1.23 0.53 10.28
N GLY A 212 -0.69 1.04 11.38
CA GLY A 212 0.64 0.73 11.88
C GLY A 212 1.74 1.69 11.43
N SER A 213 2.98 1.20 11.37
CA SER A 213 4.17 2.00 11.13
C SER A 213 4.83 1.68 9.79
N GLN A 214 5.23 2.71 9.05
CA GLN A 214 5.79 2.60 7.69
C GLN A 214 6.75 3.75 7.40
N ASN A 215 7.70 3.52 6.50
CA ASN A 215 8.76 4.48 6.16
C ASN A 215 8.84 4.76 4.66
N TYR A 216 9.26 5.97 4.32
CA TYR A 216 9.43 6.47 2.96
C TYR A 216 10.75 7.23 2.86
N LEU A 217 11.57 6.90 1.85
CA LEU A 217 12.68 7.76 1.45
C LEU A 217 12.13 8.85 0.55
N LEU A 218 12.54 10.09 0.79
CA LEU A 218 12.21 11.19 -0.11
C LEU A 218 13.21 11.21 -1.28
N PRO A 219 12.78 11.72 -2.46
CA PRO A 219 13.70 12.11 -3.52
C PRO A 219 14.79 13.07 -3.00
N GLU A 220 15.96 13.02 -3.63
CA GLU A 220 17.17 13.72 -3.15
C GLU A 220 17.09 15.24 -3.31
N ASP A 221 16.23 15.68 -4.22
CA ASP A 221 15.92 17.05 -4.60
C ASP A 221 14.82 17.69 -3.73
N ILE A 222 14.32 16.99 -2.71
CA ILE A 222 13.37 17.56 -1.74
C ILE A 222 14.12 18.06 -0.51
N GLU A 223 14.09 19.38 -0.34
CA GLU A 223 14.64 20.06 0.81
C GLU A 223 13.67 20.12 2.00
N ARG A 224 14.20 20.33 3.21
CA ARG A 224 13.40 20.33 4.46
C ARG A 224 12.33 21.41 4.44
N GLU A 225 12.64 22.57 3.88
CA GLU A 225 11.81 23.77 3.86
C GLU A 225 10.56 23.55 3.00
N ALA A 226 10.60 22.59 2.06
CA ALA A 226 9.45 22.18 1.27
C ALA A 226 8.47 21.28 2.06
N VAL A 227 8.86 20.71 3.20
CA VAL A 227 8.08 19.70 3.94
C VAL A 227 7.48 20.30 5.22
N GLY A 228 6.41 21.08 5.07
CA GLY A 228 5.64 21.66 6.18
C GLY A 228 4.59 20.72 6.78
N SER A 229 4.05 19.78 6.00
CA SER A 229 3.11 18.77 6.48
C SER A 229 3.13 17.47 5.67
N VAL A 230 2.54 16.44 6.26
CA VAL A 230 2.23 15.17 5.61
C VAL A 230 0.72 15.02 5.54
N VAL A 231 0.21 14.70 4.36
CA VAL A 231 -1.22 14.53 4.11
C VAL A 231 -1.47 13.10 3.61
N ILE A 232 -2.47 12.45 4.18
CA ILE A 232 -3.06 11.25 3.59
C ILE A 232 -4.21 11.71 2.71
N TRP A 233 -4.03 11.61 1.39
CA TRP A 233 -4.99 12.04 0.39
C TRP A 233 -5.78 10.84 -0.14
N TRP A 234 -7.09 10.98 -0.32
CA TRP A 234 -7.91 9.96 -0.97
C TRP A 234 -8.14 10.32 -2.43
N THR A 235 -7.44 9.63 -3.33
CA THR A 235 -7.46 9.96 -4.76
C THR A 235 -8.85 9.81 -5.37
N SER A 236 -9.61 8.77 -5.01
CA SER A 236 -10.93 8.50 -5.60
C SER A 236 -11.97 9.56 -5.27
N ALA A 237 -11.88 10.17 -4.08
CA ALA A 237 -12.79 11.22 -3.63
C ALA A 237 -12.22 12.63 -3.81
N ASN A 238 -10.96 12.75 -4.22
CA ASN A 238 -10.25 14.01 -4.41
C ASN A 238 -10.26 14.92 -3.17
N ILE A 239 -9.99 14.34 -1.99
CA ILE A 239 -10.01 15.06 -0.70
C ILE A 239 -8.81 14.73 0.20
N GLY A 240 -8.49 15.67 1.08
CA GLY A 240 -7.53 15.47 2.17
C GLY A 240 -8.20 14.70 3.30
N TYR A 241 -7.74 13.48 3.60
CA TYR A 241 -8.43 12.64 4.58
C TYR A 241 -7.96 12.95 6.01
N THR A 242 -6.65 13.02 6.22
CA THR A 242 -6.02 13.41 7.49
C THR A 242 -4.64 14.02 7.22
N ALA A 243 -4.20 14.95 8.05
CA ALA A 243 -2.94 15.67 7.88
C ALA A 243 -2.17 15.79 9.19
N ALA A 244 -0.84 15.85 9.10
CA ALA A 244 0.06 16.10 10.21
C ALA A 244 0.97 17.28 9.86
N ALA A 245 0.77 18.41 10.53
CA ALA A 245 1.70 19.54 10.48
C ALA A 245 3.03 19.15 11.14
N LEU A 246 4.15 19.50 10.52
CA LEU A 246 5.49 19.17 11.03
C LEU A 246 6.14 20.40 11.66
N HIS A 247 6.53 20.25 12.92
CA HIS A 247 7.21 21.27 13.73
C HIS A 247 8.60 20.81 14.13
#